data_AF-H1VZ62-F1
#
_entry.id   AF-H1VZ62-F1
#
_cell.length_a   1.000
_cell.length_b   1.000
_cell.length_c   1.000
_cell.angle_alpha   90.00
_cell.angle_beta   90.00
_cell.angle_gamma   90.00
#
_symmetry.space_group_name_H-M   'P 1'
#
loop_
_entity.id
_entity.type
_entity.pdbx_description
1 polymer ?
#
loop_
_entity_poly.entity_id
_entity_poly.type
_entity_poly.pdbx_seq_one_letter_code
_entity_poly.pdbx_strand_id
1 'polypeptide(L)' 'MLFSLGRGKSLQFGVTTCCLIAFVLFGYDQGVFGGILQMEDWLDQFNHPSDSETCIIVSCYNLGCLFGCV' A
#
# COMPACT_ATOMS: atom_id res chain seq x y z
N MET A 1 -1.18 -28.27 5.88
CA MET A 1 0.23 -28.18 5.40
C MET A 1 0.91 -26.94 5.99
N LEU A 2 0.98 -26.84 7.32
CA LEU A 2 1.36 -25.60 8.03
C LEU A 2 2.05 -25.88 9.39
N PHE A 3 2.61 -27.09 9.58
CA PHE A 3 3.01 -27.58 10.91
C PHE A 3 4.49 -27.96 11.07
N SER A 4 5.39 -27.48 10.20
CA SER A 4 6.84 -27.74 10.37
C SER A 4 7.72 -26.60 9.85
N LEU A 5 7.57 -25.39 10.38
CA LEU A 5 8.64 -24.39 10.30
C LEU A 5 9.50 -24.50 11.57
N GLY A 6 10.33 -25.54 11.59
CA GLY A 6 11.39 -25.68 12.57
C GLY A 6 12.30 -24.45 12.56
N ARG A 7 12.71 -24.01 13.75
CA ARG A 7 13.60 -22.85 13.96
C ARG A 7 14.81 -22.94 13.00
N GLY A 8 15.02 -21.92 12.16
CA GLY A 8 16.12 -21.88 11.19
C GLY A 8 15.85 -21.00 9.94
N LYS A 9 16.72 -21.13 8.91
CA LYS A 9 16.70 -20.32 7.67
C LYS A 9 15.40 -20.39 6.88
N SER A 10 14.63 -21.47 7.00
CA SER A 10 13.36 -21.64 6.28
C SER A 10 12.21 -20.79 6.87
N LEU A 11 12.16 -20.63 8.20
CA LEU A 11 11.25 -19.70 8.87
C LEU A 11 11.62 -18.25 8.56
N GLN A 12 12.92 -17.91 8.59
CA GLN A 12 13.38 -16.59 8.15
C GLN A 12 12.97 -16.31 6.70
N PHE A 13 13.17 -17.27 5.79
CA PHE A 13 12.78 -17.08 4.39
C PHE A 13 11.27 -16.83 4.24
N GLY A 14 10.42 -17.60 4.92
CA GLY A 14 8.97 -17.37 4.89
C GLY A 14 8.54 -16.00 5.43
N VAL A 15 9.14 -15.56 6.54
CA VAL A 15 8.89 -14.23 7.11
C VAL A 15 9.39 -13.13 6.16
N THR A 16 10.60 -13.26 5.62
CA THR A 16 11.16 -12.31 4.66
C THR A 16 10.33 -12.21 3.39
N THR A 17 9.83 -13.32 2.85
CA THR A 17 8.93 -13.32 1.70
C THR A 17 7.61 -12.61 2.02
N CYS A 18 7.03 -12.85 3.19
CA CYS A 18 5.81 -12.16 3.62
C CYS A 18 6.03 -10.64 3.73
N CYS A 19 7.14 -10.22 4.35
CA CYS A 19 7.52 -8.80 4.43
C CYS A 19 7.77 -8.18 3.04
N LEU A 20 8.45 -8.89 2.13
CA LEU A 20 8.69 -8.43 0.77
C LEU A 20 7.38 -8.21 0.01
N ILE A 21 6.43 -9.15 0.11
CA ILE A 21 5.11 -9.02 -0.52
C ILE A 21 4.37 -7.81 0.05
N ALA A 22 4.42 -7.59 1.37
CA ALA A 22 3.82 -6.42 2.00
C ALA A 22 4.44 -5.10 1.48
N PHE A 23 5.77 -5.02 1.34
CA PHE A 23 6.44 -3.85 0.77
C PHE A 23 6.11 -3.62 -0.71
N VAL A 24 6.01 -4.68 -1.51
CA VAL A 24 5.62 -4.58 -2.92
C VAL A 24 4.19 -4.07 -3.06
N LEU A 25 3.25 -4.58 -2.26
CA LEU A 25 1.86 -4.12 -2.24
C LEU A 25 1.77 -2.64 -1.80
N PHE A 26 2.54 -2.26 -0.78
CA PHE A 26 2.61 -0.87 -0.34
C PHE A 26 3.07 0.09 -1.45
N GLY A 27 4.10 -0.31 -2.21
CA GLY A 27 4.59 0.45 -3.35
C GLY A 27 3.62 0.44 -4.54
N TYR A 28 2.90 -0.66 -4.75
CA TYR A 28 1.87 -0.77 -5.78
C TYR A 28 0.74 0.23 -5.54
N ASP A 29 0.21 0.31 -4.31
CA ASP A 29 -0.87 1.23 -3.98
C ASP A 29 -0.44 2.68 -4.22
N GLN A 30 0.76 3.08 -3.79
CA GLN A 30 1.28 4.43 -4.08
C GLN A 30 1.43 4.71 -5.59
N GLY A 31 1.89 3.73 -6.38
CA GLY A 31 2.03 3.87 -7.82
C GLY A 31 0.69 3.97 -8.56
N VAL A 32 -0.29 3.18 -8.12
CA VAL A 32 -1.66 3.19 -8.68
C VAL A 32 -2.34 4.53 -8.40
N PHE A 33 -2.25 5.06 -7.18
CA PHE A 33 -2.81 6.37 -6.86
C PHE A 33 -2.25 7.47 -7.76
N GLY A 34 -0.93 7.47 -8.05
CA GLY A 34 -0.34 8.45 -8.96
C GLY A 34 -0.93 8.45 -10.37
N GLY A 35 -1.34 7.28 -10.89
CA GLY A 35 -1.98 7.16 -12.21
C GLY A 35 -3.48 7.45 -12.19
N ILE A 36 -4.19 6.96 -11.16
CA ILE A 36 -5.64 7.07 -11.01
C ILE A 36 -6.10 8.52 -10.75
N LEU A 37 -5.27 9.34 -10.13
CA LEU A 37 -5.61 10.73 -9.82
C LEU A 37 -5.54 11.66 -11.04
N GLN A 38 -5.03 11.19 -12.19
CA GLN A 38 -4.85 11.98 -13.41
C GLN A 38 -5.84 11.63 -14.52
N MET A 39 -6.73 10.66 -14.31
CA MET A 39 -7.69 10.19 -15.30
C MET A 39 -9.05 10.88 -15.17
N GLU A 40 -9.60 11.29 -16.31
CA GLU A 40 -10.84 12.08 -16.41
C GLU A 40 -12.03 11.41 -15.69
N ASP A 41 -12.15 10.09 -15.79
CA ASP A 41 -13.22 9.31 -15.12
C ASP A 41 -13.19 9.46 -13.59
N TRP A 42 -12.00 9.60 -13.00
CA TRP A 42 -11.85 9.80 -11.56
C TRP A 42 -12.17 11.24 -11.16
N LEU A 43 -11.72 12.23 -11.95
CA LEU A 43 -12.06 13.63 -11.70
C LEU A 43 -13.58 13.86 -11.78
N ASP A 44 -14.25 13.25 -12.75
CA ASP A 44 -15.70 13.40 -12.94
C ASP A 44 -16.50 12.73 -11.81
N GLN A 45 -16.02 11.60 -11.28
CA GLN A 45 -16.56 10.96 -10.07
C GLN A 45 -16.46 11.85 -8.82
N PHE A 46 -15.36 12.59 -8.67
CA PHE A 46 -15.10 13.44 -7.51
C PHE A 46 -15.47 14.92 -7.72
N ASN A 47 -16.22 15.26 -8.78
CA ASN A 47 -16.60 16.65 -9.11
C ASN A 47 -15.41 17.62 -9.23
N HIS A 48 -14.33 17.20 -9.91
CA HIS A 48 -13.11 17.99 -10.10
C HIS A 48 -12.52 18.47 -8.76
N PRO A 49 -12.04 17.53 -7.92
CA PRO A 49 -11.47 17.89 -6.63
C PRO A 49 -10.22 18.76 -6.83
N SER A 50 -10.02 19.72 -5.93
CA SER A 50 -8.82 20.55 -5.93
C SER A 50 -7.58 19.72 -5.56
N ASP A 51 -6.39 20.18 -5.97
CA ASP A 51 -5.11 19.49 -5.65
C ASP A 51 -4.93 19.23 -4.14
N SER A 52 -5.45 20.13 -3.31
CA SER A 52 -5.43 20.01 -1.85
C SER A 52 -6.25 18.83 -1.33
N GLU A 53 -7.42 18.57 -1.91
CA GLU A 53 -8.32 17.48 -1.48
C GLU A 53 -7.75 16.13 -1.86
N THR A 54 -7.24 16.03 -3.09
CA THR A 54 -6.50 14.86 -3.56
C THR A 54 -5.28 14.57 -2.68
N CYS A 55 -4.54 15.61 -2.29
CA CYS A 55 -3.39 15.49 -1.39
C CYS A 55 -3.79 14.98 0.01
N ILE A 56 -4.92 15.43 0.56
CA ILE A 56 -5.45 14.93 1.85
C ILE A 56 -5.80 13.44 1.74
N ILE A 57 -6.49 13.02 0.67
CA ILE A 57 -6.87 11.62 0.45
C ILE A 57 -5.64 10.71 0.40
N VAL A 58 -4.61 11.10 -0.36
CA VAL A 58 -3.35 10.35 -0.47
C VAL A 58 -2.55 10.38 0.85
N SER A 59 -2.59 11.49 1.58
CA SER A 59 -1.91 11.62 2.87
C SER A 59 -2.53 10.75 3.96
N CYS A 60 -3.85 10.52 3.92
CA CYS A 60 -4.54 9.58 4.82
C CYS A 60 -4.03 8.14 4.66
N TYR A 61 -3.67 7.72 3.44
CA TYR A 61 -3.04 6.41 3.22
C TYR A 61 -1.68 6.30 3.93
N ASN A 62 -0.83 7.32 3.79
CA ASN A 62 0.47 7.36 4.49
C ASN A 62 0.31 7.37 6.02
N LEU A 63 -0.70 8.08 6.52
CA LEU A 63 -1.05 8.12 7.94
C LEU A 63 -1.52 6.75 8.44
N GLY A 64 -2.36 6.04 7.68
CA GLY A 64 -2.76 4.66 7.98
C GLY A 64 -1.57 3.70 8.01
N CYS A 65 -0.61 3.84 7.08
CA CYS A 65 0.60 3.04 7.10
C CYS A 65 1.48 3.33 8.33
N LEU A 66 1.55 4.60 8.77
CA LEU A 66 2.27 4.97 9.98
C LEU A 66 1.67 4.30 11.22
N PHE A 67 0.34 4.25 11.33
CA PHE A 67 -0.33 3.52 12.41
C PHE A 67 -0.18 2.00 12.31
N GLY A 68 -0.11 1.42 11.12
CA GLY A 68 0.08 -0.01 10.94
C GLY A 68 1.50 -0.51 11.23
N CYS A 69 2.50 0.38 11.17
CA CYS A 69 3.90 0.08 11.44
C CYS A 69 4.31 0.25 12.92
N VAL A 70 3.45 0.84 13.76
CA VAL A 70 3.63 1.03 15.22
C VAL A 70 2.97 -0.12 15.97
#